data_AF-A0A6J8AS89-F1
#
_entry.id   AF-A0A6J8AS89-F1
#
_cell.length_a   1.000
_cell.length_b   1.000
_cell.length_c   1.000
_cell.angle_alpha   90.00
_cell.angle_beta   90.00
_cell.angle_gamma   90.00
#
_symmetry.space_group_name_H-M   'P 1'
#
loop_
_entity.id
_entity.type
_entity.pdbx_description
1 polymer ?
#
loop_
_entity_poly.entity_id
_entity_poly.type
_entity_poly.pdbx_seq_one_letter_code
_entity_poly.pdbx_strand_id
1 'polypeptide(L)'
;MSKHCGVDDAYGVQHMKNTLKDHFGDKIIISEIKGKQNVVTFRNTVCSILHEYYEQTNTNRSLDEEKKSIIHTAAKILKSAILSSERSTKALYPSPDYLSAQSNMKYVPESLQSLLQTIFSGKDTRLKIMSIGQSIVQAAAPRMFMLPLQLALGVQLHHNFSSRFLIDTLNSLGFCSSYTEIKKFECCAAAEKGHS
;
A
#
# COMPACT_ATOMS: atom_id res chain seq x y z
N MET A 1 8.11 51.37 1.03
CA MET A 1 8.97 50.46 0.23
C MET A 1 9.26 49.24 1.09
N SER A 2 8.66 48.09 0.77
CA SER A 2 8.70 46.88 1.61
C SER A 2 10.04 46.16 1.48
N LYS A 3 10.77 46.02 2.60
CA LYS A 3 11.95 45.16 2.71
C LYS A 3 11.50 43.71 2.56
N HIS A 4 11.87 43.07 1.46
CA HIS A 4 11.74 41.64 1.30
C HIS A 4 12.91 40.98 2.04
N CYS A 5 12.61 40.19 3.08
CA CYS A 5 13.58 39.32 3.73
C CYS A 5 13.42 37.90 3.18
N GLY A 6 14.49 37.36 2.63
CA GLY A 6 14.55 36.00 2.07
C GLY A 6 15.51 35.99 0.88
N VAL A 7 16.75 35.56 1.10
CA VAL A 7 17.65 35.21 0.01
C VAL A 7 17.13 33.87 -0.53
N ASP A 8 16.86 33.76 -1.83
CA ASP A 8 16.32 32.54 -2.48
C ASP A 8 17.19 31.28 -2.24
N ASP A 9 18.41 31.43 -1.71
CA ASP A 9 19.33 30.36 -1.36
C ASP A 9 19.23 29.83 0.08
N ALA A 10 18.45 30.45 0.97
CA ALA A 10 18.38 30.06 2.38
C ALA A 10 17.83 28.63 2.62
N TYR A 11 17.19 28.04 1.61
CA TYR A 11 16.64 26.68 1.68
C TYR A 11 16.95 25.85 0.42
N GLY A 12 17.96 26.24 -0.35
CA GLY A 12 18.39 25.47 -1.52
C GLY A 12 18.78 24.03 -1.14
N VAL A 13 18.63 23.07 -2.06
CA VAL A 13 18.96 21.65 -1.83
C VAL A 13 20.39 21.49 -1.30
N GLN A 14 21.32 22.28 -1.82
CA GLN A 14 22.71 22.28 -1.37
C GLN A 14 22.88 22.89 0.02
N HIS A 15 22.15 23.96 0.33
CA HIS A 15 22.14 24.57 1.66
C HIS A 15 21.61 23.57 2.69
N MET A 16 20.44 22.98 2.44
CA MET A 16 19.82 21.97 3.32
C MET A 16 20.70 20.74 3.52
N LYS A 17 21.38 20.25 2.47
CA LYS A 17 22.36 19.16 2.59
C LYS A 17 23.51 19.52 3.53
N ASN A 18 24.05 20.72 3.39
CA ASN A 18 25.15 21.20 4.22
C ASN A 18 24.67 21.38 5.67
N THR A 19 23.52 22.02 5.91
CA THR A 19 22.95 22.18 7.25
C THR A 19 22.69 20.84 7.94
N LEU A 20 22.18 19.84 7.20
CA LEU A 20 21.95 18.51 7.75
C LEU A 20 23.26 17.78 8.06
N LYS A 21 24.29 17.91 7.21
CA LYS A 21 25.63 17.37 7.48
C LYS A 21 26.28 18.06 8.67
N ASP A 22 26.17 19.38 8.78
CA ASP A 22 26.75 20.16 9.87
C ASP A 22 26.09 19.82 11.21
N HIS A 23 24.77 19.60 11.22
CA HIS A 23 24.01 19.31 12.45
C HIS A 23 24.07 17.85 12.90
N PHE A 24 24.03 16.89 11.96
CA PHE A 24 23.97 15.45 12.29
C PHE A 24 25.28 14.71 12.04
N GLY A 25 26.23 15.31 11.34
CA GLY A 25 27.55 14.73 11.04
C GLY A 25 27.44 13.33 10.42
N ASP A 26 28.24 12.41 10.95
CA ASP A 26 28.30 11.02 10.49
C ASP A 26 27.09 10.16 10.87
N LYS A 27 26.13 10.70 11.65
CA LYS A 27 24.93 9.97 12.08
C LYS A 27 23.90 9.80 10.96
N ILE A 28 24.06 10.50 9.84
CA ILE A 28 23.18 10.40 8.68
C ILE A 28 23.95 9.99 7.42
N ILE A 29 23.25 9.30 6.52
CA ILE A 29 23.70 8.95 5.18
C ILE A 29 22.72 9.60 4.21
N ILE A 30 23.25 10.38 3.26
CA ILE A 30 22.49 10.96 2.17
C ILE A 30 22.80 10.14 0.92
N SER A 31 21.82 9.38 0.42
CA SER A 31 21.98 8.47 -0.72
C SER A 31 20.95 8.74 -1.82
N GLU A 32 21.17 8.14 -2.97
CA GLU A 32 20.20 8.10 -4.06
C GLU A 32 19.51 6.74 -4.07
N ILE A 33 18.18 6.72 -3.97
CA ILE A 33 17.39 5.49 -3.93
C ILE A 33 16.32 5.58 -5.01
N LYS A 34 16.33 4.63 -5.96
CA LYS A 34 15.34 4.53 -7.06
C LYS A 34 15.19 5.84 -7.85
N GLY A 35 16.31 6.48 -8.20
CA GLY A 35 16.35 7.73 -8.97
C GLY A 35 15.91 8.98 -8.18
N LYS A 36 15.58 8.85 -6.89
CA LYS A 36 15.37 9.99 -6.00
C LYS A 36 16.68 10.32 -5.31
N GLN A 37 17.26 11.45 -5.71
CA GLN A 37 18.44 12.00 -5.07
C GLN A 37 18.08 12.59 -3.71
N ASN A 38 19.06 12.63 -2.79
CA ASN A 38 18.98 13.34 -1.50
C ASN A 38 18.11 12.64 -0.44
N VAL A 39 18.02 11.31 -0.48
CA VAL A 39 17.33 10.54 0.57
C VAL A 39 18.22 10.49 1.81
N VAL A 40 17.73 11.04 2.92
CA VAL A 40 18.46 11.10 4.20
C VAL A 40 17.99 9.97 5.10
N THR A 41 18.93 9.16 5.59
CA THR A 41 18.67 8.06 6.52
C THR A 41 19.65 8.09 7.67
N PHE A 42 19.21 7.73 8.88
CA PHE A 42 20.15 7.61 10.00
C PHE A 42 21.03 6.37 9.80
N ARG A 43 22.33 6.57 9.96
CA ARG A 43 23.34 5.50 9.88
C ARG A 43 23.00 4.37 10.86
N ASN A 44 22.50 4.70 12.06
CA ASN A 44 22.07 3.69 13.03
C ASN A 44 20.95 2.80 12.50
N THR A 45 19.93 3.33 11.80
CA THR A 45 18.83 2.53 11.27
C THR A 45 19.28 1.58 10.16
N VAL A 46 20.15 2.07 9.26
CA VAL A 46 20.72 1.27 8.17
C VAL A 46 21.69 0.23 8.71
N CYS A 47 22.57 0.62 9.65
CA CYS A 47 23.45 -0.29 10.35
C CYS A 47 22.66 -1.32 11.15
N SER A 48 21.55 -0.99 11.84
CA SER A 48 20.73 -1.97 12.55
C SER A 48 20.10 -2.98 11.60
N ILE A 49 19.58 -2.56 10.46
CA ILE A 49 18.97 -3.48 9.47
C ILE A 49 20.03 -4.36 8.81
N LEU A 50 21.16 -3.77 8.42
CA LEU A 50 22.27 -4.52 7.80
C LEU A 50 22.99 -5.42 8.81
N HIS A 51 23.17 -4.98 10.06
CA HIS A 51 23.76 -5.77 11.13
C HIS A 51 22.82 -6.88 11.59
N GLU A 52 21.51 -6.63 11.71
CA GLU A 52 20.50 -7.67 11.95
C GLU A 52 20.51 -8.71 10.81
N TYR A 53 20.71 -8.29 9.56
CA TYR A 53 20.86 -9.21 8.42
C TYR A 53 22.19 -9.98 8.48
N TYR A 54 23.31 -9.32 8.80
CA TYR A 54 24.66 -9.90 8.77
C TYR A 54 24.97 -10.80 9.99
N GLU A 55 24.48 -10.43 11.19
CA GLU A 55 24.52 -11.26 12.41
C GLU A 55 23.71 -12.55 12.21
N GLN A 56 22.59 -12.47 11.48
CA GLN A 56 21.77 -13.62 11.13
C GLN A 56 22.43 -14.57 10.11
N THR A 57 23.36 -14.09 9.28
CA THR A 57 24.09 -14.90 8.28
C THR A 57 25.36 -15.57 8.83
N ASN A 58 25.92 -15.12 9.96
CA ASN A 58 27.16 -15.66 10.55
C ASN A 58 26.98 -16.84 11.52
N THR A 59 25.74 -17.26 11.80
CA THR A 59 25.45 -18.46 12.59
C THR A 59 25.19 -19.62 11.64
N ASN A 60 25.64 -20.84 11.94
CA ASN A 60 25.32 -22.09 11.20
C ASN A 60 23.79 -22.36 11.22
N ARG A 61 23.02 -21.54 10.49
CA ARG A 61 21.58 -21.67 10.33
C ARG A 61 21.32 -22.69 9.26
N SER A 62 20.29 -23.51 9.49
CA SER A 62 19.78 -24.37 8.43
C SER A 62 19.32 -23.51 7.25
N LEU A 63 19.49 -24.01 6.02
CA LEU A 63 18.95 -23.38 4.80
C LEU A 63 17.46 -23.02 4.93
N ASP A 64 16.71 -23.76 5.76
CA ASP A 64 15.31 -23.47 6.07
C ASP A 64 15.10 -22.18 6.89
N GLU A 65 15.99 -21.90 7.83
CA GLU A 65 15.94 -20.69 8.66
C GLU A 65 16.33 -19.44 7.87
N GLU A 66 17.30 -19.58 6.97
CA GLU A 66 17.69 -18.51 6.05
C GLU A 66 16.54 -18.15 5.09
N LYS A 67 15.90 -19.17 4.49
CA LYS A 67 14.71 -18.98 3.65
C LYS A 67 13.59 -18.27 4.40
N LYS A 68 13.33 -18.66 5.65
CA LYS A 68 12.35 -18.00 6.52
C LYS A 68 12.70 -16.53 6.78
N SER A 69 13.97 -16.21 7.01
CA SER A 69 14.41 -14.82 7.21
C SER A 69 14.20 -13.96 5.97
N ILE A 70 14.50 -14.49 4.78
CA ILE A 70 14.26 -13.80 3.50
C ILE A 70 12.76 -13.52 3.32
N ILE A 71 11.91 -14.52 3.55
CA ILE A 71 10.44 -14.37 3.44
C ILE A 71 9.95 -13.32 4.44
N HIS A 72 10.45 -13.33 5.67
CA HIS A 72 10.06 -12.36 6.69
C HIS A 72 10.47 -10.93 6.32
N THR A 73 11.66 -10.77 5.75
CA THR A 73 12.15 -9.49 5.25
C THR A 73 11.30 -8.99 4.08
N ALA A 74 11.00 -9.87 3.12
CA ALA A 74 10.09 -9.55 2.01
C ALA A 74 8.69 -9.15 2.52
N ALA A 75 8.15 -9.86 3.51
CA ALA A 75 6.86 -9.53 4.12
C ALA A 75 6.86 -8.15 4.79
N LYS A 76 7.94 -7.78 5.51
CA LYS A 76 8.12 -6.43 6.07
C LYS A 76 8.11 -5.36 4.98
N ILE A 77 8.83 -5.59 3.87
CA ILE A 77 8.86 -4.68 2.72
C ILE A 77 7.46 -4.51 2.13
N LEU A 78 6.75 -5.62 1.88
CA LEU A 78 5.39 -5.60 1.31
C LEU A 78 4.40 -4.87 2.22
N LYS A 79 4.44 -5.14 3.53
CA LYS A 79 3.60 -4.44 4.51
C LYS A 79 3.88 -2.94 4.51
N SER A 80 5.15 -2.53 4.47
CA SER A 80 5.51 -1.12 4.41
C SER A 80 5.02 -0.44 3.13
N ALA A 81 5.06 -1.15 1.99
CA ALA A 81 4.55 -0.64 0.71
C ALA A 81 3.03 -0.43 0.74
N ILE A 82 2.27 -1.35 1.35
CA ILE A 82 0.82 -1.22 1.54
C ILE A 82 0.50 0.01 2.40
N LEU A 83 1.19 0.16 3.54
CA LEU A 83 0.92 1.26 4.47
C LEU A 83 1.35 2.63 3.95
N SER A 84 2.33 2.65 3.04
CA SER A 84 2.82 3.89 2.39
C SER A 84 2.04 4.27 1.13
N SER A 85 1.10 3.42 0.69
CA SER A 85 0.29 3.69 -0.49
C SER A 85 -0.70 4.83 -0.24
N GLU A 86 -0.98 5.60 -1.29
CA GLU A 86 -1.92 6.73 -1.21
C GLU A 86 -3.29 6.24 -0.73
N ARG A 87 -3.80 6.86 0.34
CA ARG A 87 -5.08 6.50 0.90
C ARG A 87 -6.17 6.83 -0.10
N SER A 88 -7.09 5.89 -0.31
CA SER A 88 -8.33 6.20 -1.01
C SER A 88 -9.17 7.11 -0.11
N THR A 89 -9.35 8.37 -0.50
CA THR A 89 -10.17 9.33 0.24
C THR A 89 -11.60 8.79 0.32
N LYS A 90 -12.12 8.60 1.55
CA LYS A 90 -13.51 8.15 1.79
C LYS A 90 -14.59 9.10 1.24
N ALA A 91 -14.20 10.24 0.67
CA ALA A 91 -15.11 11.27 0.19
C ALA A 91 -15.86 10.84 -1.08
N LEU A 92 -15.32 9.92 -1.89
CA LEU A 92 -15.95 9.45 -3.12
C LEU A 92 -15.83 7.93 -3.24
N TYR A 93 -16.94 7.28 -3.58
CA TYR A 93 -16.93 5.87 -3.97
C TYR A 93 -16.29 5.71 -5.36
N PRO A 94 -15.59 4.58 -5.61
CA PRO A 94 -15.02 4.30 -6.91
C PRO A 94 -16.11 4.15 -7.98
N SER A 95 -15.78 4.53 -9.22
CA SER A 95 -16.68 4.42 -10.38
C SER A 95 -17.08 2.96 -10.66
N PRO A 96 -18.29 2.68 -11.19
CA PRO A 96 -18.84 1.34 -11.42
C PRO A 96 -18.04 0.38 -12.31
N ASP A 97 -17.01 0.86 -13.02
CA ASP A 97 -16.14 0.00 -13.85
C ASP A 97 -15.11 -0.78 -13.00
N TYR A 98 -15.65 -1.65 -12.15
CA TYR A 98 -14.90 -2.40 -11.16
C TYR A 98 -14.16 -3.61 -11.76
N LEU A 99 -14.53 -4.08 -12.95
CA LEU A 99 -14.00 -5.33 -13.53
C LEU A 99 -12.74 -5.13 -14.38
N SER A 100 -12.39 -3.88 -14.71
CA SER A 100 -11.15 -3.58 -15.45
C SER A 100 -9.92 -3.80 -14.56
N ALA A 101 -9.03 -4.73 -14.93
CA ALA A 101 -7.81 -4.94 -14.18
C ALA A 101 -6.92 -3.68 -14.12
N GLN A 102 -6.92 -2.85 -15.18
CA GLN A 102 -6.13 -1.63 -15.28
C GLN A 102 -6.58 -0.56 -14.29
N SER A 103 -7.89 -0.35 -14.13
CA SER A 103 -8.45 0.61 -13.16
C SER A 103 -8.15 0.20 -11.71
N ASN A 104 -7.92 -1.10 -11.49
CA ASN A 104 -7.67 -1.69 -10.18
C ASN A 104 -6.19 -1.69 -9.75
N MET A 105 -5.24 -1.49 -10.67
CA MET A 105 -3.80 -1.51 -10.35
C MET A 105 -3.41 -0.49 -9.29
N LYS A 106 -4.06 0.68 -9.26
CA LYS A 106 -3.76 1.75 -8.29
C LYS A 106 -4.07 1.39 -6.83
N TYR A 107 -4.88 0.35 -6.58
CA TYR A 107 -5.26 -0.07 -5.22
C TYR A 107 -4.36 -1.16 -4.66
N VAL A 108 -3.39 -1.65 -5.44
CA VAL A 108 -2.46 -2.71 -5.05
C VAL A 108 -1.04 -2.21 -5.29
N PRO A 109 -0.15 -2.16 -4.28
CA PRO A 109 1.22 -1.70 -4.46
C PRO A 109 1.97 -2.56 -5.48
N GLU A 110 2.82 -1.96 -6.33
CA GLU A 110 3.57 -2.68 -7.37
C GLU A 110 4.36 -3.88 -6.84
N SER A 111 4.99 -3.76 -5.67
CA SER A 111 5.72 -4.86 -5.04
C SER A 111 4.83 -6.07 -4.73
N LEU A 112 3.58 -5.82 -4.32
CA LEU A 112 2.61 -6.88 -4.08
C LEU A 112 2.10 -7.46 -5.41
N GLN A 113 1.93 -6.63 -6.44
CA GLN A 113 1.59 -7.10 -7.77
C GLN A 113 2.68 -8.05 -8.32
N SER A 114 3.96 -7.68 -8.22
CA SER A 114 5.08 -8.51 -8.68
C SER A 114 5.17 -9.85 -7.93
N LEU A 115 4.95 -9.83 -6.60
CA LEU A 115 4.89 -11.07 -5.82
C LEU A 115 3.76 -11.98 -6.32
N LEU A 116 2.55 -11.45 -6.45
CA LEU A 116 1.39 -12.23 -6.87
C LEU A 116 1.54 -12.70 -8.33
N GLN A 117 2.12 -11.90 -9.22
CA GLN A 117 2.46 -12.34 -10.59
C GLN A 117 3.45 -13.51 -10.59
N THR A 118 4.36 -13.55 -9.62
CA THR A 118 5.34 -14.63 -9.47
C THR A 118 4.68 -15.91 -8.91
N ILE A 119 3.75 -15.77 -7.97
CA ILE A 119 3.04 -16.90 -7.34
C ILE A 119 2.00 -17.51 -8.28
N PHE A 120 1.24 -16.68 -9.01
CA PHE A 120 0.10 -17.12 -9.79
C PHE A 120 0.56 -17.66 -11.15
N SER A 121 0.33 -18.95 -11.37
CA SER A 121 0.56 -19.60 -12.66
C SER A 121 -0.74 -19.67 -13.46
N GLY A 122 -0.71 -19.33 -14.76
CA GLY A 122 -1.83 -19.52 -15.68
C GLY A 122 -2.13 -18.34 -16.60
N LYS A 123 -3.11 -18.54 -17.50
CA LYS A 123 -3.64 -17.49 -18.37
C LYS A 123 -4.64 -16.61 -17.59
N ASP A 124 -4.71 -15.32 -17.95
CA ASP A 124 -5.68 -14.35 -17.40
C ASP A 124 -5.69 -14.22 -15.86
N THR A 125 -4.51 -14.14 -15.26
CA THR A 125 -4.36 -13.98 -13.80
C THR A 125 -4.51 -12.54 -13.33
N ARG A 126 -4.51 -11.55 -14.23
CA ARG A 126 -4.48 -10.11 -13.87
C ARG A 126 -5.61 -9.71 -12.92
N LEU A 127 -6.86 -10.06 -13.22
CA LEU A 127 -8.00 -9.72 -12.36
C LEU A 127 -7.96 -10.48 -11.03
N LYS A 128 -7.50 -11.74 -11.04
CA LYS A 128 -7.31 -12.55 -9.82
C LYS A 128 -6.24 -11.94 -8.91
N ILE A 129 -5.14 -11.48 -9.50
CA ILE A 129 -4.07 -10.78 -8.80
C ILE A 129 -4.60 -9.47 -8.20
N MET A 130 -5.41 -8.70 -8.93
CA MET A 130 -6.03 -7.50 -8.39
C MET A 130 -7.00 -7.81 -7.24
N SER A 131 -7.85 -8.82 -7.40
CA SER A 131 -8.84 -9.22 -6.40
C SER A 131 -8.16 -9.66 -5.09
N ILE A 132 -7.19 -10.58 -5.18
CA ILE A 132 -6.47 -11.10 -4.02
C ILE A 132 -5.53 -10.04 -3.44
N GLY A 133 -4.90 -9.23 -4.29
CA GLY A 133 -4.10 -8.09 -3.87
C GLY A 133 -4.91 -7.10 -3.04
N GLN A 134 -6.13 -6.77 -3.47
CA GLN A 134 -7.05 -5.95 -2.70
C GLN A 134 -7.44 -6.63 -1.37
N SER A 135 -7.74 -7.93 -1.34
CA SER A 135 -7.97 -8.65 -0.08
C SER A 135 -6.79 -8.58 0.90
N ILE A 136 -5.55 -8.71 0.41
CA ILE A 136 -4.35 -8.57 1.24
C ILE A 136 -4.21 -7.14 1.75
N VAL A 137 -4.43 -6.14 0.89
CA VAL A 137 -4.39 -4.71 1.27
C VAL A 137 -5.42 -4.41 2.35
N GLN A 138 -6.65 -4.93 2.22
CA GLN A 138 -7.70 -4.76 3.23
C GLN A 138 -7.31 -5.42 4.55
N ALA A 139 -6.79 -6.64 4.52
CA ALA A 139 -6.39 -7.34 5.74
C ALA A 139 -5.21 -6.64 6.45
N ALA A 140 -4.27 -6.10 5.68
CA ALA A 140 -3.12 -5.37 6.21
C ALA A 140 -3.48 -3.96 6.73
N ALA A 141 -4.51 -3.33 6.15
CA ALA A 141 -4.89 -1.94 6.42
C ALA A 141 -6.42 -1.70 6.36
N PRO A 142 -7.22 -2.30 7.25
CA PRO A 142 -8.68 -2.47 7.11
C PRO A 142 -9.51 -1.19 7.13
N ARG A 143 -8.93 -0.05 7.54
CA ARG A 143 -9.64 1.23 7.65
C ARG A 143 -9.11 2.30 6.71
N MET A 144 -8.09 1.97 5.91
CA MET A 144 -7.35 2.95 5.10
C MET A 144 -7.83 3.05 3.66
N PHE A 145 -8.49 2.02 3.14
CA PHE A 145 -8.82 1.92 1.73
C PHE A 145 -10.30 1.58 1.52
N MET A 146 -10.87 2.12 0.45
CA MET A 146 -12.12 1.65 -0.15
C MET A 146 -11.76 0.88 -1.40
N LEU A 147 -11.92 -0.44 -1.36
CA LEU A 147 -11.43 -1.33 -2.41
C LEU A 147 -12.55 -1.71 -3.37
N PRO A 148 -12.49 -1.29 -4.64
CA PRO A 148 -13.59 -1.45 -5.58
C PRO A 148 -13.99 -2.90 -5.84
N LEU A 149 -13.06 -3.85 -5.92
CA LEU A 149 -13.43 -5.25 -6.21
C LEU A 149 -14.19 -5.88 -5.04
N GLN A 150 -13.82 -5.54 -3.81
CA GLN A 150 -14.52 -6.01 -2.61
C GLN A 150 -15.91 -5.38 -2.47
N LEU A 151 -16.02 -4.09 -2.79
CA LEU A 151 -17.29 -3.38 -2.78
C LEU A 151 -18.23 -3.94 -3.87
N ALA A 152 -17.71 -4.10 -5.09
CA ALA A 152 -18.45 -4.64 -6.23
C ALA A 152 -18.98 -6.04 -5.95
N LEU A 153 -18.14 -6.93 -5.40
CA LEU A 153 -18.57 -8.27 -5.01
C LEU A 153 -19.68 -8.21 -3.96
N GLY A 154 -19.53 -7.35 -2.95
CA GLY A 154 -20.56 -7.12 -1.92
C GLY A 154 -21.90 -6.66 -2.51
N VAL A 155 -21.87 -5.68 -3.41
CA VAL A 155 -23.05 -5.17 -4.12
C VAL A 155 -23.71 -6.26 -4.97
N GLN A 156 -22.93 -7.03 -5.71
CA GLN A 156 -23.46 -8.15 -6.52
C GLN A 156 -24.11 -9.23 -5.65
N LEU A 157 -23.49 -9.58 -4.52
CA LEU A 157 -24.06 -10.53 -3.57
C LEU A 157 -25.37 -10.02 -2.97
N HIS A 158 -25.41 -8.74 -2.63
CA HIS A 158 -26.63 -8.12 -2.09
C HIS A 158 -27.74 -8.09 -3.14
N HIS A 159 -27.43 -7.69 -4.36
CA HIS A 159 -28.37 -7.68 -5.48
C HIS A 159 -28.92 -9.08 -5.80
N ASN A 160 -28.06 -10.10 -5.83
CA ASN A 160 -28.45 -11.44 -6.27
C ASN A 160 -29.11 -12.29 -5.18
N PHE A 161 -28.73 -12.09 -3.91
CA PHE A 161 -29.18 -12.97 -2.82
C PHE A 161 -29.94 -12.24 -1.72
N SER A 162 -29.85 -10.91 -1.62
CA SER A 162 -30.42 -10.10 -0.52
C SER A 162 -30.07 -10.61 0.88
N SER A 163 -29.02 -11.42 1.01
CA SER A 163 -28.66 -12.13 2.24
C SER A 163 -27.56 -11.39 2.99
N ARG A 164 -27.95 -10.71 4.08
CA ARG A 164 -26.99 -10.11 5.00
C ARG A 164 -26.06 -11.15 5.62
N PHE A 165 -26.56 -12.34 5.94
CA PHE A 165 -25.75 -13.42 6.50
C PHE A 165 -24.59 -13.82 5.58
N LEU A 166 -24.87 -13.98 4.28
CA LEU A 166 -23.85 -14.32 3.29
C LEU A 166 -22.79 -13.23 3.17
N ILE A 167 -23.23 -11.97 3.12
CA ILE A 167 -22.33 -10.81 3.04
C ILE A 167 -21.46 -10.70 4.28
N ASP A 168 -22.06 -10.77 5.48
CA ASP A 168 -21.32 -10.67 6.74
C ASP A 168 -20.32 -11.83 6.89
N THR A 169 -20.67 -13.03 6.43
CA THR A 169 -19.77 -14.19 6.38
C THR A 169 -18.57 -13.91 5.46
N LEU A 170 -18.79 -13.49 4.22
CA LEU A 170 -17.70 -13.24 3.26
C LEU A 170 -16.85 -12.03 3.64
N ASN A 171 -17.45 -11.00 4.23
CA ASN A 171 -16.72 -9.87 4.79
C ASN A 171 -15.82 -10.30 5.97
N SER A 172 -16.29 -11.20 6.84
CA SER A 172 -15.46 -11.74 7.94
C SER A 172 -14.22 -12.51 7.45
N LEU A 173 -14.32 -13.11 6.26
CA LEU A 173 -13.21 -13.80 5.58
C LEU A 173 -12.33 -12.85 4.76
N GLY A 174 -12.69 -11.56 4.62
CA GLY A 174 -11.93 -10.57 3.87
C GLY A 174 -12.15 -10.60 2.36
N PHE A 175 -13.29 -11.10 1.88
CA PHE A 175 -13.59 -11.20 0.44
C PHE A 175 -14.42 -10.03 -0.09
N CYS A 176 -15.28 -9.42 0.72
CA CYS A 176 -16.11 -8.27 0.31
C CYS A 176 -16.22 -7.21 1.40
N SER A 177 -16.79 -6.05 1.05
CA SER A 177 -17.10 -4.99 2.01
C SER A 177 -18.26 -5.37 2.95
N SER A 178 -18.35 -4.71 4.10
CA SER A 178 -19.43 -4.96 5.06
C SER A 178 -20.80 -4.59 4.49
N TYR A 179 -21.85 -5.25 4.99
CA TYR A 179 -23.24 -4.93 4.61
C TYR A 179 -23.58 -3.45 4.80
N THR A 180 -23.07 -2.85 5.87
CA THR A 180 -23.26 -1.43 6.17
C THR A 180 -22.60 -0.51 5.13
N GLU A 181 -21.44 -0.88 4.62
CA GLU A 181 -20.72 -0.10 3.61
C GLU A 181 -21.39 -0.24 2.24
N ILE A 182 -21.85 -1.44 1.89
CA ILE A 182 -22.64 -1.70 0.67
C ILE A 182 -23.91 -0.85 0.67
N LYS A 183 -24.64 -0.81 1.79
CA LYS A 183 -25.86 0.01 1.91
C LYS A 183 -25.59 1.51 1.74
N LYS A 184 -24.50 2.02 2.31
CA LYS A 184 -24.11 3.43 2.11
C LYS A 184 -23.82 3.72 0.65
N PHE A 185 -23.07 2.86 -0.02
CA PHE A 185 -22.80 2.96 -1.44
C PHE A 185 -24.10 3.00 -2.26
N GLU A 186 -25.04 2.08 -2.01
CA GLU A 186 -26.33 2.03 -2.71
C GLU A 186 -27.16 3.31 -2.50
N CYS A 187 -27.19 3.84 -1.28
CA CYS A 187 -27.88 5.10 -0.97
C CYS A 187 -27.24 6.28 -1.71
N CYS A 188 -25.90 6.38 -1.74
CA CYS A 188 -25.19 7.41 -2.48
C CYS A 188 -25.45 7.31 -3.99
N ALA A 189 -25.38 6.11 -4.56
CA ALA A 189 -25.64 5.87 -5.97
C ALA A 189 -27.10 6.18 -6.37
N ALA A 190 -28.07 5.91 -5.48
CA ALA A 190 -29.46 6.27 -5.68
C ALA A 190 -29.68 7.80 -5.68
N ALA A 191 -29.00 8.51 -4.77
CA ALA A 191 -29.06 9.98 -4.72
C ALA A 191 -28.51 10.63 -6.00
N GLU A 192 -27.40 10.12 -6.54
CA GLU A 192 -26.83 10.62 -7.80
C GLU A 192 -27.79 10.43 -8.99
N LYS A 193 -28.47 9.27 -9.09
CA LYS A 193 -29.44 9.00 -10.16
C LYS A 193 -30.74 9.80 -10.05
N GLY A 194 -31.07 10.31 -8.87
CA GLY A 194 -32.26 11.16 -8.66
C GLY A 194 -32.05 12.62 -9.07
N HIS A 195 -30.81 13.02 -9.36
CA HIS A 195 -30.43 14.38 -9.77
C HIS A 195 -30.06 14.51 -11.26
N SER A 196 -30.20 13.43 -12.03
CA SER A 196 -30.00 13.35 -13.48
C SER A 196 -31.32 13.15 -14.20
#